data_AF-A0A484YQZ2-F1
#
_entry.id   AF-A0A484YQZ2-F1
#
_cell.length_a   1.000
_cell.length_b   1.000
_cell.length_c   1.000
_cell.angle_alpha   90.00
_cell.angle_beta   90.00
_cell.angle_gamma   90.00
#
_symmetry.space_group_name_H-M   'P 1'
#
loop_
_entity.id
_entity.type
_entity.pdbx_description
1 polymer ?
#
loop_
_entity_poly.entity_id
_entity_poly.type
_entity_poly.pdbx_seq_one_letter_code
_entity_poly.pdbx_strand_id
1 'polypeptide(L)' 'MGAPWTVKKYIDDVFTEGHGTLYASDGRTRKDPSKKYGSGGLVQGKKYMLSLTWNATNGSLHRKRSVLPRRWC' A
#
# COMPACT_ATOMS: atom_id res chain seq x y z
N MET A 1 1.19 -13.06 -5.92
CA MET A 1 2.10 -13.69 -4.95
C MET A 1 2.69 -12.60 -4.07
N GLY A 2 2.09 -12.36 -2.90
CA GLY A 2 2.44 -11.25 -2.00
C GLY A 2 3.39 -11.66 -0.87
N ALA A 3 3.34 -10.92 0.24
CA ALA A 3 4.12 -11.23 1.43
C ALA A 3 3.80 -12.65 1.97
N PRO A 4 4.77 -13.34 2.58
CA PRO A 4 4.53 -14.63 3.22
C PRO A 4 3.54 -14.49 4.39
N TRP A 5 2.85 -15.59 4.73
CA TRP A 5 1.78 -15.59 5.73
C TRP A 5 2.24 -15.06 7.10
N THR A 6 3.49 -15.30 7.47
CA THR A 6 4.09 -14.82 8.72
C THR A 6 4.13 -13.30 8.79
N VAL A 7 4.46 -12.64 7.68
CA VAL A 7 4.48 -11.18 7.59
C VAL A 7 3.06 -10.62 7.62
N LYS A 8 2.09 -11.29 6.98
CA LYS A 8 0.68 -10.90 7.07
C LYS A 8 0.15 -11.03 8.50
N LYS A 9 0.49 -12.11 9.20
CA LYS A 9 0.16 -12.31 10.61
C LYS A 9 0.74 -11.19 11.49
N TYR A 10 2.01 -10.86 11.30
CA TYR A 10 2.64 -9.75 12.02
C TYR A 10 1.91 -8.42 11.80
N ILE A 11 1.55 -8.12 10.54
CA ILE A 11 0.78 -6.92 10.22
C ILE A 11 -0.58 -6.96 10.94
N ASP A 12 -1.28 -8.10 10.90
CA ASP A 12 -2.60 -8.21 11.51
C ASP A 12 -2.54 -8.05 13.03
N ASP A 13 -1.62 -8.73 13.70
CA ASP A 13 -1.48 -8.67 15.16
C ASP A 13 -1.05 -7.26 15.61
N VAL A 14 0.03 -6.72 15.04
CA VAL A 14 0.61 -5.43 15.48
C VAL A 14 -0.26 -4.23 15.10
N PHE A 15 -0.86 -4.21 13.92
CA PHE A 15 -1.75 -3.10 13.57
C PHE A 15 -3.04 -3.17 14.39
N THR A 16 -3.59 -4.35 14.65
CA THR A 16 -4.82 -4.50 15.46
C THR A 16 -4.58 -4.05 16.90
N GLU A 17 -3.47 -4.46 17.52
CA GLU A 17 -3.06 -3.98 18.85
C GLU A 17 -2.73 -2.47 18.84
N GLY A 18 -2.20 -1.97 17.73
CA GLY A 18 -1.87 -0.56 17.53
C GLY A 18 -3.08 0.38 17.38
N HIS A 19 -4.31 -0.10 17.56
CA HIS A 19 -5.49 0.74 17.56
C HIS A 19 -5.42 1.78 18.70
N GLY A 20 -5.46 3.06 18.35
CA GLY A 20 -5.33 4.20 19.28
C GLY A 20 -3.92 4.81 19.35
N THR A 21 -2.88 4.12 18.86
CA THR A 21 -1.49 4.64 18.81
C THR A 21 -0.96 4.77 17.39
N LEU A 22 -1.21 3.77 16.53
CA LEU A 22 -0.82 3.75 15.12
C LEU A 22 -1.89 4.39 14.22
N TYR A 23 -3.16 4.12 14.50
CA TYR A 23 -4.31 4.76 13.85
C TYR A 23 -5.46 4.90 14.83
N ALA A 24 -6.26 5.96 14.67
CA ALA A 24 -7.41 6.24 15.54
C ALA A 24 -8.71 5.68 14.97
N SER A 25 -8.84 5.68 13.65
CA SER A 25 -9.99 5.12 12.93
C SER A 25 -9.63 5.01 11.45
N ASP A 26 -10.57 4.54 10.65
CA ASP A 26 -10.50 4.59 9.20
C ASP A 26 -10.61 6.04 8.63
N GLY A 27 -10.84 7.05 9.49
CA GLY A 27 -10.82 8.46 9.11
C GLY A 27 -12.14 9.00 8.55
N ARG A 28 -13.06 8.13 8.11
CA ARG A 28 -14.42 8.54 7.75
C ARG A 28 -15.18 9.04 8.97
N THR A 29 -15.80 10.21 8.87
CA THR A 29 -16.69 10.73 9.92
C THR A 29 -17.96 11.30 9.29
N ARG A 30 -19.08 11.09 9.97
CA ARG A 30 -20.40 11.56 9.52
C ARG A 30 -20.50 13.09 9.53
N LYS A 31 -19.63 13.76 10.31
CA LYS A 31 -19.57 15.22 10.47
C LYS A 31 -18.80 15.93 9.37
N ASP A 32 -17.89 15.22 8.69
CA ASP A 32 -17.03 15.79 7.66
C ASP A 32 -16.90 14.80 6.49
N PRO A 33 -17.71 14.97 5.44
CA PRO A 33 -17.68 14.09 4.26
C PRO A 33 -16.42 14.27 3.40
N SER A 34 -15.57 15.27 3.69
CA SER A 34 -14.27 15.44 3.03
C SER A 34 -13.28 14.36 3.46
N LYS A 35 -13.35 13.88 4.71
CA LYS A 35 -12.46 12.83 5.22
C LYS A 35 -12.82 11.46 4.64
N LYS A 36 -11.87 10.90 3.88
CA LYS A 36 -12.03 9.63 3.16
C LYS A 36 -11.45 8.46 3.94
N TYR A 37 -11.77 7.25 3.48
CA TYR A 37 -11.16 5.99 3.94
C TYR A 37 -9.63 6.10 3.94
N GLY A 38 -8.98 5.61 4.99
CA GLY A 38 -7.53 5.64 5.15
C GLY A 38 -6.93 6.96 5.68
N SER A 39 -7.74 7.94 6.07
CA SER A 39 -7.25 9.24 6.58
C SER A 39 -7.07 9.32 8.10
N GLY A 40 -7.39 8.26 8.85
CA GLY A 40 -7.37 8.25 10.31
C GLY A 40 -6.08 7.71 10.96
N GLY A 41 -4.98 7.63 10.21
CA GLY A 41 -3.67 7.27 10.75
C GLY A 41 -3.10 8.35 11.68
N LEU A 42 -2.46 7.93 12.79
CA LEU A 42 -1.88 8.83 13.79
C LEU A 42 -0.38 9.09 13.54
N VAL A 43 0.31 8.15 12.90
CA VAL A 43 1.77 8.20 12.67
C VAL A 43 2.17 8.86 11.35
N GLN A 44 1.55 10.00 11.05
CA GLN A 44 1.83 10.77 9.84
C GLN A 44 3.30 11.24 9.84
N GLY A 45 3.97 11.10 8.70
CA GLY A 45 5.39 11.48 8.55
C GLY A 45 6.39 10.34 8.74
N LYS A 46 5.98 9.16 9.25
CA LYS A 46 6.84 7.97 9.21
C LYS A 46 6.89 7.41 7.78
N LYS A 47 8.08 6.97 7.35
CA LYS A 47 8.33 6.37 6.03
C LYS A 47 8.58 4.87 6.20
N TYR A 48 8.09 4.07 5.26
CA TYR A 48 8.37 2.64 5.19
C TYR A 48 8.96 2.29 3.81
N MET A 49 9.78 1.25 3.76
CA MET A 49 10.44 0.78 2.54
C MET A 49 10.26 -0.73 2.43
N LEU A 50 9.91 -1.21 1.24
CA LEU A 50 9.80 -2.63 0.94
C LEU A 50 11.06 -3.09 0.20
N SER A 51 11.86 -3.95 0.83
CA SER A 51 12.96 -4.65 0.18
C SER A 51 12.51 -6.07 -0.13
N LEU A 52 12.29 -6.38 -1.41
CA LEU A 52 11.66 -7.61 -1.87
C LEU A 52 12.61 -8.39 -2.77
N THR A 53 12.72 -9.69 -2.53
CA THR A 53 13.42 -10.63 -3.41
C THR A 53 12.39 -11.51 -4.10
N TRP A 54 12.40 -11.53 -5.44
CA TRP A 54 11.46 -12.30 -6.24
C TRP A 54 12.19 -13.16 -7.27
N ASN A 55 11.74 -14.40 -7.45
CA ASN A 55 12.24 -15.30 -8.49
C ASN A 55 11.72 -14.93 -9.90
N ALA A 56 10.74 -14.04 -9.98
CA ALA A 56 10.20 -13.56 -11.23
C ALA A 56 11.16 -12.57 -11.91
N THR A 57 11.33 -12.68 -13.22
CA THR A 57 12.19 -11.78 -13.98
C THR A 57 11.58 -10.38 -14.03
N ASN A 58 12.41 -9.33 -14.04
CA ASN A 58 11.95 -7.93 -14.01
C ASN A 58 10.90 -7.59 -15.10
N GLY A 59 10.93 -8.28 -16.24
CA GLY A 59 9.98 -8.10 -17.33
C GLY A 59 8.54 -8.51 -17.01
N SER A 60 8.30 -9.35 -16.01
CA SER A 60 6.93 -9.76 -15.63
C SER A 60 6.19 -8.71 -14.78
N LEU A 61 6.95 -7.84 -14.10
CA LEU A 61 6.40 -6.72 -13.34
C LEU A 61 6.44 -5.42 -14.15
N HIS A 62 7.42 -5.30 -15.05
CA HIS A 62 7.62 -4.11 -15.86
C HIS A 62 6.78 -4.18 -17.14
N ARG A 63 5.72 -3.36 -17.23
CA ARG A 63 4.97 -3.19 -18.47
C ARG A 63 5.88 -2.56 -19.53
N LYS A 64 6.30 -3.32 -20.56
CA LYS A 64 6.92 -2.72 -21.75
C LYS A 64 5.91 -1.75 -22.37
N ARG A 65 6.20 -0.45 -22.31
CA ARG A 65 5.45 0.56 -23.03
C ARG A 65 5.79 0.37 -24.51
N SER A 66 4.94 -0.35 -25.25
CA SER A 66 5.01 -0.39 -26.70
C SER A 66 4.78 1.03 -27.22
N VAL A 67 5.87 1.73 -27.52
CA VAL A 67 5.82 2.93 -28.36
C VAL A 67 5.48 2.42 -29.75
N LEU A 68 4.19 2.42 -30.09
CA LEU A 68 3.76 2.26 -31.46
C LEU A 68 4.44 3.39 -32.26
N PRO A 69 5.26 3.09 -33.27
CA PRO A 69 5.71 4.13 -34.18
C PRO A 69 4.45 4.69 -34.85
N ARG A 70 4.24 6.00 -34.72
CA ARG A 70 3.26 6.72 -35.52
C ARG A 70 3.62 6.48 -36.99
N ARG A 71 2.94 5.54 -37.64
CA ARG A 71 2.92 5.46 -39.10
C ARG A 71 2.15 6.68 -39.59
N TRP A 72 2.91 7.65 -40.06
CA TRP A 72 2.45 8.62 -41.05
C TRP A 72 2.40 7.89 -42.40
N CYS A 73 1.19 7.65 -42.88
CA CYS A 73 0.72 7.66 -44.27
C CYS A 73 -0.72 7.19 -44.27
#